data_AF-A0A8D9BJF0-F1
#
_entry.id   AF-A0A8D9BJF0-F1
#
_cell.length_a   1.000
_cell.length_b   1.000
_cell.length_c   1.000
_cell.angle_alpha   90.00
_cell.angle_beta   90.00
_cell.angle_gamma   90.00
#
_symmetry.space_group_name_H-M   'P 1'
#
loop_
_entity.id
_entity.type
_entity.pdbx_description
1 polymer ?
#
loop_
_entity_poly.entity_id
_entity_poly.type
_entity_poly.pdbx_seq_one_letter_code
_entity_poly.pdbx_strand_id
1 'polypeptide(L)'
;MHLQNPHGIVQKNHQQTFSWNVWAGIIGDTLLGPFFLPPILNGDNYLDFLREHLMDMIALEYRQRGVLFMHDGAPAHYRITVRQFLDEMFPRGWIGRGGPHPWPARSPEFNPLDFFLWGHVK
;
A
#
# COMPACT_ATOMS: atom_id res chain seq x y z
N MET A 1 51.77 18.42 19.24
CA MET A 1 50.94 17.45 18.50
C MET A 1 49.50 17.57 18.98
N HIS A 2 48.59 18.04 18.13
CA HIS A 2 47.15 18.01 18.37
C HIS A 2 46.50 17.64 17.04
N LEU A 3 46.06 16.39 16.90
CA LEU A 3 45.32 15.91 15.74
C LEU A 3 43.86 16.29 15.94
N GLN A 4 43.37 17.27 15.19
CA GLN A 4 41.95 17.57 15.14
C GLN A 4 41.31 16.64 14.12
N ASN A 5 40.44 15.75 14.60
CA ASN A 5 39.69 14.79 13.80
C ASN A 5 38.62 15.52 12.95
N PRO A 6 38.67 15.49 11.60
CA PRO A 6 37.67 16.14 10.74
C PRO A 6 36.37 15.31 10.57
N HIS A 7 36.29 14.11 11.14
CA HIS A 7 35.11 13.23 11.05
C HIS A 7 34.23 13.30 12.30
N GLY A 8 33.73 14.49 12.62
CA GLY A 8 32.59 14.62 13.53
C GLY A 8 31.35 14.07 12.84
N ILE A 9 30.86 12.91 13.27
CA ILE A 9 29.54 12.41 12.88
C ILE A 9 28.53 13.37 13.51
N VAL A 10 28.08 14.34 12.72
CA VAL A 10 26.89 15.12 13.06
C VAL A 10 25.73 14.14 12.97
N GLN A 11 25.20 13.71 14.12
CA GLN A 11 23.84 13.19 14.14
C GLN A 11 22.93 14.32 13.66
N LYS A 12 22.65 14.32 12.36
CA LYS A 12 21.46 14.99 11.87
C LYS A 12 20.31 14.23 12.48
N ASN A 13 19.71 14.82 13.51
CA ASN A 13 18.40 14.43 14.00
C ASN A 13 17.56 14.07 12.77
N HIS A 14 17.10 12.81 12.74
CA HIS A 14 16.20 12.30 11.72
C HIS A 14 15.23 13.41 11.36
N GLN A 15 15.18 13.80 10.08
CA GLN A 15 14.06 14.59 9.59
C GLN A 15 12.82 13.83 10.06
N GLN A 16 12.08 14.37 11.03
CA GLN A 16 10.71 13.95 11.23
C GLN A 16 9.94 14.51 10.04
N THR A 17 10.12 13.87 8.89
CA THR A 17 9.18 13.98 7.79
C THR A 17 7.91 13.35 8.32
N PHE A 18 6.91 14.16 8.62
CA PHE A 18 5.55 13.67 8.81
C PHE A 18 5.11 13.06 7.47
N SER A 19 5.33 11.76 7.28
CA SER A 19 4.76 11.02 6.16
C SER A 19 3.41 10.45 6.60
N TRP A 20 2.33 10.98 6.03
CA TRP A 20 1.04 10.34 6.13
C TRP A 20 1.03 9.11 5.22
N ASN A 21 0.60 7.97 5.73
CA ASN A 21 0.29 6.83 4.88
C ASN A 21 -1.14 7.02 4.38
N VAL A 22 -1.31 7.03 3.05
CA VAL A 22 -2.62 7.21 2.42
C VAL A 22 -2.87 6.02 1.51
N TRP A 23 -4.06 5.45 1.64
CA TRP A 23 -4.58 4.47 0.70
C TRP A 23 -5.58 5.14 -0.24
N ALA A 24 -5.52 4.81 -1.52
CA ALA A 24 -6.53 5.14 -2.50
C ALA A 24 -6.66 3.96 -3.46
N GLY A 25 -7.85 3.77 -4.01
CA GLY A 25 -8.13 2.74 -5.01
C GLY A 25 -8.84 3.36 -6.21
N ILE A 26 -8.70 2.76 -7.39
CA ILE A 26 -9.50 3.13 -8.57
C ILE A 26 -10.20 1.86 -9.04
N ILE A 27 -11.50 1.98 -9.33
CA ILE A 27 -12.30 0.89 -9.86
C ILE A 27 -13.17 1.43 -11.01
N GLY A 28 -12.89 1.00 -12.23
CA GLY A 28 -13.48 1.63 -13.42
C GLY A 28 -13.15 3.14 -13.48
N ASP A 29 -14.18 3.97 -13.45
CA ASP A 29 -14.12 5.44 -13.42
C ASP A 29 -14.26 6.03 -12.01
N THR A 30 -14.38 5.18 -10.98
CA THR A 30 -14.62 5.60 -9.60
C THR A 30 -13.32 5.58 -8.79
N LEU A 31 -13.04 6.69 -8.12
CA LEU A 31 -11.97 6.80 -7.12
C LEU A 31 -12.52 6.39 -5.74
N LEU A 32 -11.83 5.46 -5.09
CA LEU A 32 -12.06 5.02 -3.72
C LEU A 32 -11.05 5.69 -2.79
N GLY A 33 -11.52 6.31 -1.71
CA GLY A 33 -10.67 7.02 -0.76
C GLY A 33 -10.58 8.53 -1.04
N PRO A 34 -9.55 9.23 -0.55
CA PRO A 34 -8.41 8.71 0.22
C PRO A 34 -8.82 8.16 1.60
N PHE A 35 -8.10 7.14 2.06
CA PHE A 35 -8.16 6.64 3.43
C PHE A 35 -6.81 6.85 4.11
N PHE A 36 -6.81 7.48 5.28
CA PHE A 36 -5.57 7.75 6.02
C PHE A 36 -5.24 6.57 6.92
N LEU A 37 -4.14 5.90 6.60
CA LEU A 37 -3.61 4.79 7.38
C LEU A 37 -2.76 5.31 8.55
N PRO A 38 -2.58 4.50 9.60
CA PRO A 38 -1.70 4.86 10.70
C PRO A 38 -0.29 5.26 10.22
N PRO A 39 0.38 6.23 10.86
CA PRO A 39 1.73 6.66 10.47
C PRO A 39 2.77 5.53 10.44
N ILE A 40 2.59 4.51 11.28
CA ILE A 40 3.37 3.28 11.25
C ILE A 40 2.50 2.18 10.63
N LEU A 41 2.67 1.95 9.33
CA LEU A 41 1.95 0.91 8.60
C LEU A 41 2.59 -0.46 8.84
N ASN A 42 1.80 -1.44 9.27
CA ASN A 42 2.21 -2.82 9.41
C ASN A 42 1.11 -3.75 8.87
N GLY A 43 1.37 -5.06 8.84
CA GLY A 43 0.41 -5.99 8.26
C GLY A 43 -0.87 -6.19 9.09
N ASP A 44 -0.87 -5.85 10.38
CA ASP A 44 -2.05 -5.96 11.24
C ASP A 44 -3.00 -4.79 11.00
N ASN A 45 -2.52 -3.55 11.12
CA ASN A 45 -3.38 -2.38 10.87
C ASN A 45 -3.78 -2.22 9.39
N TYR A 46 -2.97 -2.75 8.46
CA TYR A 46 -3.39 -2.86 7.06
C TYR A 46 -4.53 -3.86 6.91
N LEU A 47 -4.46 -5.01 7.59
CA LEU A 47 -5.54 -6.01 7.57
C LEU A 47 -6.83 -5.47 8.19
N ASP A 48 -6.74 -4.72 9.29
CA ASP A 48 -7.90 -4.08 9.92
C ASP A 48 -8.58 -3.12 8.92
N PHE A 49 -7.79 -2.29 8.22
CA PHE A 49 -8.32 -1.46 7.14
C PHE A 49 -9.03 -2.28 6.03
N LEU A 50 -8.42 -3.38 5.58
CA LEU A 50 -9.03 -4.22 4.54
C LEU A 50 -10.38 -4.81 4.99
N ARG A 51 -10.46 -5.23 6.25
CA ARG A 51 -11.65 -5.87 6.82
C ARG A 51 -12.77 -4.87 7.10
N GLU A 52 -12.42 -3.75 7.71
CA GLU A 52 -13.38 -2.81 8.29
C GLU A 52 -13.79 -1.70 7.33
N HIS A 53 -12.98 -1.41 6.31
CA HIS A 53 -13.21 -0.25 5.45
C HIS A 53 -13.20 -0.60 3.97
N LEU A 54 -12.19 -1.33 3.49
CA LEU A 54 -12.07 -1.59 2.04
C LEU A 54 -13.32 -2.25 1.48
N MET A 55 -13.83 -3.27 2.17
CA MET A 55 -15.01 -3.98 1.67
C MET A 55 -16.17 -3.01 1.51
N ASP A 56 -16.48 -2.20 2.52
CA ASP A 56 -17.57 -1.22 2.48
C ASP A 56 -17.39 -0.13 1.43
N MET A 57 -16.14 0.25 1.14
CA MET A 57 -15.83 1.19 0.06
C MET A 57 -16.11 0.60 -1.34
N ILE A 58 -16.00 -0.72 -1.50
CA ILE A 58 -16.29 -1.38 -2.78
C ILE A 58 -17.80 -1.62 -2.89
N ALA A 59 -18.45 -0.95 -3.85
CA ALA A 59 -19.88 -1.14 -4.11
C ALA A 59 -20.20 -2.61 -4.42
N LEU A 60 -21.38 -3.06 -3.98
CA LEU A 60 -21.81 -4.46 -4.10
C LEU A 60 -21.75 -4.98 -5.54
N GLU A 61 -22.04 -4.12 -6.52
CA GLU A 61 -21.96 -4.47 -7.94
C GLU A 61 -20.55 -4.93 -8.37
N TYR A 62 -19.50 -4.29 -7.87
CA TYR A 62 -18.12 -4.68 -8.18
C TYR A 62 -17.75 -5.98 -7.49
N ARG A 63 -18.24 -6.19 -6.26
CA ARG A 63 -18.04 -7.47 -5.54
C ARG A 63 -18.67 -8.64 -6.31
N GLN A 64 -19.87 -8.44 -6.86
CA GLN A 64 -20.58 -9.46 -7.64
C GLN A 64 -19.97 -9.72 -9.02
N ARG A 65 -19.36 -8.70 -9.64
CA ARG A 65 -18.70 -8.83 -10.96
C ARG A 65 -17.36 -9.57 -10.92
N GLY A 66 -16.81 -9.84 -9.74
CA GLY A 66 -15.52 -10.53 -9.60
C GLY A 66 -14.34 -9.65 -10.03
N VAL A 67 -14.18 -8.49 -9.38
CA VAL A 67 -13.07 -7.58 -9.66
C VAL A 67 -11.72 -8.13 -9.19
N LEU A 68 -10.66 -7.72 -9.88
CA LEU A 68 -9.29 -8.02 -9.46
C LEU A 68 -8.80 -6.96 -8.47
N PHE A 69 -8.38 -7.39 -7.29
CA PHE A 69 -7.71 -6.52 -6.32
C PHE A 69 -6.21 -6.46 -6.61
N MET A 70 -5.62 -5.27 -6.65
CA MET A 70 -4.21 -5.09 -6.99
C MET A 70 -3.55 -4.18 -5.97
N HIS A 71 -2.40 -4.61 -5.45
CA HIS A 71 -1.55 -3.79 -4.59
C HIS A 71 -0.06 -4.05 -4.85
N ASP A 72 0.77 -3.13 -4.38
CA ASP A 72 2.22 -3.22 -4.54
C ASP A 72 2.86 -4.17 -3.51
N GLY A 73 4.19 -4.31 -3.60
CA GLY A 73 4.97 -5.21 -2.74
C GLY A 73 5.37 -4.65 -1.37
N ALA A 74 4.68 -3.62 -0.84
CA ALA A 74 5.04 -3.03 0.46
C ALA A 74 5.07 -4.07 1.58
N PRO A 75 5.96 -3.94 2.59
CA PRO A 75 6.12 -4.96 3.64
C PRO A 75 4.83 -5.33 4.38
N ALA A 76 3.96 -4.35 4.65
CA ALA A 76 2.66 -4.57 5.30
C ALA A 76 1.74 -5.49 4.48
N HIS A 77 1.80 -5.41 3.16
CA HIS A 77 0.98 -6.18 2.22
C HIS A 77 1.35 -7.65 2.16
N TYR A 78 2.60 -8.00 2.50
CA TYR A 78 3.12 -9.37 2.37
C TYR A 78 2.76 -10.31 3.53
N ARG A 79 2.17 -9.79 4.62
CA ARG A 79 1.83 -10.60 5.80
C ARG A 79 0.91 -11.75 5.42
N ILE A 80 1.14 -12.93 6.01
CA ILE A 80 0.34 -14.15 5.74
C ILE A 80 -1.16 -13.89 5.92
N THR A 81 -1.57 -13.22 6.99
CA THR A 81 -2.99 -12.98 7.28
C THR A 81 -3.64 -12.01 6.29
N VAL A 82 -2.88 -11.06 5.74
CA VAL A 82 -3.35 -10.17 4.67
C VAL A 82 -3.64 -10.99 3.44
N ARG A 83 -2.72 -11.88 3.06
CA ARG A 83 -2.88 -12.75 1.90
C ARG A 83 -4.04 -13.74 2.06
N GLN A 84 -4.19 -14.34 3.24
CA GLN A 84 -5.32 -15.21 3.58
C GLN A 84 -6.66 -14.47 3.44
N PHE A 85 -6.75 -13.26 3.97
CA PHE A 85 -7.94 -12.43 3.80
C PHE A 85 -8.24 -12.13 2.33
N LEU A 86 -7.21 -11.81 1.53
CA LEU A 86 -7.40 -11.56 0.10
C LEU A 86 -7.79 -12.83 -0.67
N ASP A 87 -7.28 -14.00 -0.29
CA ASP A 87 -7.69 -15.29 -0.87
C ASP A 87 -9.15 -15.61 -0.55
N GLU A 88 -9.65 -15.23 0.63
CA GLU A 88 -11.06 -15.39 1.03
C GLU A 88 -11.98 -14.41 0.30
N MET A 89 -11.61 -13.13 0.26
CA MET A 89 -12.47 -12.06 -0.28
C MET A 89 -12.40 -11.93 -1.80
N PHE A 90 -11.25 -12.29 -2.39
CA PHE A 90 -10.99 -12.25 -3.82
C PHE A 90 -10.38 -13.60 -4.28
N PRO A 91 -11.16 -14.70 -4.33
CA PRO A 91 -10.62 -16.02 -4.64
C PRO A 91 -9.95 -16.09 -6.00
N ARG A 92 -8.61 -16.30 -6.02
CA ARG A 92 -7.76 -16.17 -7.22
C ARG A 92 -7.86 -14.81 -7.93
N GLY A 93 -8.48 -13.82 -7.30
CA GLY A 93 -8.85 -12.53 -7.86
C GLY A 93 -7.99 -11.38 -7.35
N TRP A 94 -6.75 -11.63 -6.95
CA TRP A 94 -5.86 -10.54 -6.55
C TRP A 94 -4.43 -10.72 -7.06
N ILE A 95 -3.76 -9.58 -7.21
CA ILE A 95 -2.40 -9.45 -7.74
C ILE A 95 -1.54 -8.76 -6.68
N GLY A 96 -0.43 -9.38 -6.33
CA GLY A 96 0.45 -8.88 -5.29
C GLY A 96 1.60 -9.83 -4.99
N ARG A 97 2.51 -9.41 -4.12
CA ARG A 97 3.65 -10.24 -3.75
C ARG A 97 3.18 -11.48 -2.96
N GLY A 98 3.45 -12.66 -3.51
CA GLY A 98 3.07 -13.94 -2.88
C GLY A 98 1.58 -14.27 -2.96
N GLY A 99 0.85 -13.62 -3.88
CA GLY A 99 -0.52 -13.94 -4.24
C GLY A 99 -0.64 -14.85 -5.47
N PRO A 100 -1.87 -15.16 -5.90
CA PRO A 100 -2.17 -16.00 -7.06
C PRO A 100 -1.55 -15.49 -8.36
N HIS A 101 -1.53 -14.16 -8.50
CA HIS A 101 -0.89 -13.47 -9.61
C HIS A 101 0.28 -12.63 -9.06
N PRO A 102 1.54 -13.00 -9.35
CA PRO A 102 2.68 -12.28 -8.81
C PRO A 102 2.83 -10.90 -9.47
N TRP A 103 3.02 -9.87 -8.65
CA TRP A 103 3.41 -8.54 -9.13
C TRP A 103 4.86 -8.55 -9.63
N PRO A 104 5.17 -8.00 -10.83
CA PRO A 104 6.56 -7.87 -11.29
C PRO A 104 7.34 -6.92 -10.38
N ALA A 105 8.59 -7.27 -10.07
CA ALA A 105 9.43 -6.45 -9.22
C ALA A 105 9.82 -5.14 -9.95
N ARG A 106 9.66 -4.00 -9.27
CA ARG A 106 10.07 -2.65 -9.73
C ARG A 106 9.32 -2.14 -10.97
N SER A 107 8.01 -2.36 -11.04
CA SER A 107 7.17 -1.82 -12.12
C SER A 107 6.12 -0.83 -11.62
N PRO A 108 6.51 0.39 -11.21
CA PRO A 108 5.56 1.46 -10.89
C PRO A 108 4.70 1.86 -12.10
N GLU A 109 5.18 1.63 -13.33
CA GLU A 109 4.44 1.90 -14.57
C GLU A 109 3.14 1.09 -14.73
N PHE A 110 2.97 -0.02 -13.99
CA PHE A 110 1.75 -0.82 -14.05
C PHE A 110 0.74 -0.51 -12.94
N ASN A 111 1.05 0.42 -12.03
CA ASN A 111 0.09 0.91 -11.05
C ASN A 111 -0.48 2.27 -11.50
N PRO A 112 -1.74 2.34 -11.95
CA PRO A 112 -2.37 3.60 -12.34
C PRO A 112 -2.32 4.67 -11.24
N LEU A 113 -2.30 4.27 -9.97
CA LEU A 113 -2.21 5.21 -8.85
C LEU A 113 -0.83 5.87 -8.76
N ASP A 114 0.25 5.10 -8.94
CA ASP A 114 1.62 5.64 -8.91
C ASP A 114 1.91 6.53 -10.13
N PHE A 115 1.33 6.19 -11.28
CA PHE A 115 1.47 6.98 -12.51
C PHE A 115 0.59 8.25 -12.50
N PHE A 116 -0.69 8.12 -12.12
CA PHE A 116 -1.67 9.18 -12.28
C PHE A 116 -1.98 9.92 -10.97
N LEU A 117 -2.39 9.22 -9.92
CA LEU A 117 -2.89 9.88 -8.70
C LEU A 117 -1.75 10.56 -7.92
N TRP A 118 -0.72 9.80 -7.53
CA TRP A 118 0.35 10.30 -6.67
C TRP A 118 1.28 11.29 -7.38
N GLY A 119 1.33 11.29 -8.71
CA GLY A 119 2.01 12.31 -9.50
C GLY A 119 1.33 13.69 -9.43
N HIS A 120 -0.01 13.72 -9.33
CA HIS A 120 -0.79 14.96 -9.28
C HIS A 120 -1.04 15.48 -7.85
N VAL A 121 -1.00 14.60 -6.84
CA VAL A 121 -1.26 14.96 -5.43
C VAL A 121 -0.04 15.61 -4.74
N LYS A 122 1.15 15.56 -5.36
CA LYS A 122 2.38 16.16 -4.83
C LYS A 122 2.37 17.69 -4.81
#